data_AF-A0A4Q3V2J1-F1
#
_entry.id   AF-A0A4Q3V2J1-F1
#
_cell.length_a   1.000
_cell.length_b   1.000
_cell.length_c   1.000
_cell.angle_alpha   90.00
_cell.angle_beta   90.00
_cell.angle_gamma   90.00
#
_symmetry.space_group_name_H-M   'P 1'
#
loop_
_entity.id
_entity.type
_entity.pdbx_description
1 polymer ?
#
loop_
_entity_poly.entity_id
_entity_poly.type
_entity_poly.pdbx_seq_one_letter_code
_entity_poly.pdbx_strand_id
1 'polypeptide(L)'
;MKRYDQPKVGVFKITTDKYEPGVGWVLKEEEHRIIGETKYDYITRFLTTSCPYSDDLGCYEAHYTIAIGIHKSRFVEWKTTQTSLFN
;
A
#
# COMPACT_ATOMS: atom_id res chain seq x y z
N MET A 1 11.31 -4.36 -6.48
CA MET A 1 10.34 -4.61 -5.39
C MET A 1 10.95 -5.65 -4.47
N LYS A 2 10.98 -5.42 -3.16
CA LYS A 2 11.47 -6.39 -2.18
C LYS A 2 10.27 -7.01 -1.47
N ARG A 3 10.05 -8.31 -1.65
CA ARG A 3 9.03 -9.06 -0.90
C ARG A 3 9.63 -9.49 0.43
N TYR A 4 8.81 -9.54 1.48
CA TYR A 4 9.23 -10.08 2.77
C TYR A 4 8.85 -11.55 2.87
N ASP A 5 9.75 -12.38 3.41
CA ASP A 5 9.47 -13.79 3.69
C ASP A 5 8.42 -13.92 4.81
N GLN A 6 8.51 -13.03 5.79
CA GLN A 6 7.51 -12.85 6.84
C GLN A 6 6.89 -11.47 6.71
N PRO A 7 5.58 -11.37 6.40
CA PRO A 7 4.90 -10.08 6.34
C PRO A 7 4.96 -9.33 7.66
N LYS A 8 5.11 -8.02 7.55
CA LYS A 8 5.22 -7.11 8.70
C LYS A 8 3.88 -6.42 8.99
N VAL A 9 3.77 -5.73 10.11
CA VAL A 9 2.57 -4.92 10.45
C VAL A 9 3.00 -3.49 10.76
N GLY A 10 2.53 -2.57 9.93
CA GLY A 10 2.81 -1.14 10.07
C GLY A 10 1.57 -0.35 10.45
N VAL A 11 1.77 0.74 11.19
CA VAL A 11 0.72 1.72 11.50
C VAL A 11 0.87 2.92 10.57
N PHE A 12 -0.22 3.31 9.92
CA PHE A 12 -0.25 4.38 8.91
C PHE A 12 -1.28 5.44 9.24
N LYS A 13 -0.94 6.71 8.98
CA LYS A 13 -1.90 7.81 9.01
C LYS A 13 -2.61 7.91 7.66
N ILE A 14 -3.86 7.53 7.65
CA ILE A 14 -4.73 7.55 6.46
C ILE A 14 -5.74 8.68 6.63
N THR A 15 -5.92 9.45 5.56
CA THR A 15 -6.96 10.49 5.48
C THR A 15 -8.34 9.87 5.65
N THR A 16 -9.14 10.42 6.56
CA THR A 16 -10.56 10.11 6.67
C THR A 16 -11.37 10.90 5.65
N ASP A 17 -12.69 10.71 5.66
CA ASP A 17 -13.67 11.51 4.93
C ASP A 17 -14.01 12.83 5.63
N LYS A 18 -13.40 13.14 6.78
CA LYS A 18 -13.67 14.35 7.57
C LYS A 18 -12.63 15.44 7.32
N TYR A 19 -13.10 16.66 7.08
CA TYR A 19 -12.28 17.88 6.99
C TYR A 19 -12.57 18.83 8.14
N GLU A 20 -11.53 19.34 8.79
CA GLU A 20 -11.64 20.32 9.89
C GLU A 20 -11.08 21.69 9.43
N PRO A 21 -11.93 22.74 9.36
CA PRO A 21 -11.48 24.08 8.97
C PRO A 21 -10.34 24.57 9.87
N GLY A 22 -9.24 25.03 9.25
CA GLY A 22 -8.04 25.52 9.96
C GLY A 22 -7.04 24.42 10.37
N VAL A 23 -7.41 23.14 10.30
CA VAL A 23 -6.54 22.00 10.62
C VAL A 23 -6.22 21.17 9.37
N GLY A 24 -7.21 20.96 8.50
CA GLY A 24 -7.10 20.18 7.27
C GLY A 24 -7.88 18.86 7.33
N TRP A 25 -7.48 17.90 6.50
CA TRP A 25 -8.08 16.57 6.50
C TRP A 25 -7.70 15.80 7.77
N VAL A 26 -8.70 15.25 8.45
CA VAL A 26 -8.48 14.45 9.65
C VAL A 26 -7.80 13.14 9.24
N LEU A 27 -6.77 12.76 9.98
CA LEU A 27 -6.04 11.52 9.78
C LEU A 27 -6.43 10.53 10.86
N LYS A 28 -6.63 9.26 10.49
CA LYS A 28 -6.75 8.14 11.43
C LYS A 28 -5.57 7.21 11.28
N GLU A 29 -5.18 6.57 12.38
CA GLU A 29 -4.19 5.50 12.36
C GLU A 29 -4.86 4.17 11.99
N GLU A 30 -4.25 3.45 11.06
CA GLU A 30 -4.69 2.13 10.64
C GLU A 30 -3.51 1.15 10.64
N GLU A 31 -3.76 -0.06 11.16
CA GLU A 31 -2.81 -1.17 11.05
C GLU A 31 -2.96 -1.86 9.69
N HIS A 32 -1.85 -2.03 8.98
CA HIS A 32 -1.80 -2.73 7.70
C HIS A 32 -0.74 -3.81 7.70
N ARG A 33 -1.09 -4.98 7.17
CA ARG A 33 -0.14 -6.06 6.88
C ARG A 33 0.66 -5.72 5.63
N ILE A 34 1.99 -5.72 5.73
CA ILE A 34 2.92 -5.35 4.66
C ILE A 34 3.63 -6.60 4.17
N ILE A 35 3.43 -6.94 2.90
CA ILE A 35 4.00 -8.14 2.25
C ILE A 35 5.29 -7.83 1.48
N GLY A 36 5.61 -6.55 1.29
CA GLY A 36 6.83 -6.10 0.64
C GLY A 36 6.86 -4.58 0.46
N GLU A 37 7.88 -4.07 -0.22
CA GLU A 37 8.06 -2.64 -0.44
C GLU A 37 8.71 -2.33 -1.80
N THR A 38 8.48 -1.11 -2.25
CA THR A 38 9.17 -0.47 -3.38
C THR A 38 9.90 0.78 -2.88
N LYS A 39 10.54 1.54 -3.77
CA LYS A 39 11.17 2.81 -3.43
C LYS A 39 10.21 3.87 -2.89
N TYR A 40 8.90 3.73 -3.15
CA TYR A 40 7.88 4.72 -2.80
C TYR A 40 6.77 4.16 -1.91
N ASP A 41 6.47 2.87 -1.99
CA ASP A 41 5.27 2.30 -1.40
C ASP A 41 5.55 1.04 -0.58
N TYR A 42 4.78 0.87 0.49
CA TYR A 42 4.66 -0.37 1.23
C TYR A 42 3.50 -1.18 0.66
N ILE A 43 3.80 -2.34 0.09
CA ILE A 43 2.81 -3.21 -0.56
C ILE A 43 2.02 -3.97 0.50
N THR A 44 0.69 -3.86 0.45
CA THR A 44 -0.22 -4.53 1.38
C THR A 44 -0.95 -5.70 0.72
N ARG A 45 -1.18 -5.65 -0.59
CA ARG A 45 -1.79 -6.74 -1.36
C ARG A 45 -1.41 -6.72 -2.84
N PHE A 46 -1.60 -7.85 -3.50
CA PHE A 46 -1.58 -7.96 -4.96
C PHE A 46 -3.01 -8.09 -5.47
N LEU A 47 -3.33 -7.37 -6.54
CA LEU A 47 -4.60 -7.46 -7.23
C LEU A 47 -4.36 -7.99 -8.64
N THR A 48 -4.90 -9.18 -8.92
CA THR A 48 -4.99 -9.67 -10.30
C THR A 48 -6.24 -9.06 -10.93
N THR A 49 -6.07 -8.44 -12.09
CA THR A 49 -7.14 -7.80 -12.83
C THR A 49 -6.91 -7.99 -14.32
N SER A 50 -7.90 -7.58 -15.09
CA SER A 50 -7.80 -7.48 -16.53
C SER A 50 -8.31 -6.15 -17.05
N CYS A 51 -7.86 -5.77 -18.24
CA CYS A 51 -8.38 -4.63 -18.98
C CYS A 51 -8.55 -5.02 -20.44
N PRO A 52 -9.72 -4.74 -21.05
CA PRO A 52 -9.89 -4.88 -22.49
C PRO A 52 -9.07 -3.82 -23.22
N TYR A 53 -8.48 -4.20 -24.33
CA TYR A 53 -7.75 -3.35 -25.26
C TYR A 53 -8.29 -3.57 -26.68
N SER A 54 -8.17 -2.51 -27.49
CA SER A 54 -8.47 -2.54 -28.91
C SER A 54 -7.42 -1.70 -29.61
N ASP A 55 -6.56 -2.34 -30.39
CA ASP A 55 -5.49 -1.72 -31.17
C ASP A 55 -5.36 -2.40 -32.54
N ASP A 56 -4.25 -2.17 -33.25
CA ASP A 56 -3.99 -2.72 -34.59
C ASP A 56 -3.94 -4.27 -34.61
N LEU A 57 -3.83 -4.94 -33.47
CA LEU A 57 -3.88 -6.40 -33.32
C LEU A 57 -5.31 -6.92 -33.08
N GLY A 58 -6.31 -6.03 -32.98
CA GLY A 58 -7.70 -6.34 -32.73
C GLY A 58 -8.12 -6.19 -31.27
N CYS A 59 -9.22 -6.82 -30.90
CA CYS A 59 -9.76 -6.76 -29.53
C CYS A 59 -9.22 -7.92 -28.70
N TYR A 60 -8.60 -7.61 -27.56
CA TYR A 60 -8.09 -8.61 -26.62
C TYR A 60 -8.20 -8.12 -25.18
N GLU A 61 -8.03 -9.05 -24.23
CA GLU A 61 -8.06 -8.75 -22.81
C GLU A 61 -6.67 -9.00 -22.21
N ALA A 62 -6.05 -7.96 -21.66
CA ALA A 62 -4.76 -8.08 -21.00
C ALA A 62 -4.98 -8.41 -19.52
N HIS A 63 -4.40 -9.51 -19.06
CA HIS A 63 -4.41 -9.91 -17.65
C HIS A 63 -3.09 -9.51 -16.99
N TYR A 64 -3.16 -8.86 -15.83
CA TYR A 64 -1.97 -8.40 -15.11
C TYR A 64 -2.21 -8.34 -13.59
N THR A 65 -1.10 -8.35 -12.86
CA THR A 65 -1.10 -8.24 -11.39
C THR A 65 -0.51 -6.90 -10.98
N ILE A 66 -1.28 -6.13 -10.21
CA ILE A 66 -0.88 -4.82 -9.68
C ILE A 66 -0.52 -4.99 -8.20
N ALA A 67 0.60 -4.38 -7.80
CA ALA A 67 0.94 -4.22 -6.39
C ALA A 67 0.20 -2.99 -5.81
N ILE A 68 -0.62 -3.19 -4.79
CA ILE A 68 -1.35 -2.12 -4.10
C ILE A 68 -0.68 -1.88 -2.76
N GLY A 69 -0.43 -0.62 -2.44
CA GLY A 69 0.32 -0.23 -1.26
C GLY A 69 0.05 1.18 -0.76
N ILE A 70 0.66 1.49 0.37
CA ILE A 70 0.59 2.79 1.03
C ILE A 70 1.91 3.53 0.80
N HIS A 71 1.82 4.79 0.39
CA HIS A 71 2.98 5.64 0.16
C HIS A 71 3.79 5.85 1.45
N LYS A 72 5.13 5.78 1.35
CA LYS A 72 6.03 5.82 2.51
C LYS A 72 5.92 7.08 3.38
N SER A 73 5.44 8.19 2.81
CA SER A 73 5.21 9.43 3.57
C SER A 73 4.05 9.34 4.56
N ARG A 74 3.26 8.26 4.54
CA ARG A 74 2.11 8.03 5.43
C ARG A 74 2.40 7.05 6.57
N PHE A 75 3.61 6.49 6.62
CA PHE A 75 4.00 5.54 7.66
C PHE A 75 4.32 6.24 8.97
N VAL A 76 3.78 5.72 10.06
CA VAL A 76 4.01 6.29 11.40
C VAL A 76 5.01 5.45 12.18
N GLU A 77 4.95 4.11 12.13
CA GLU A 77 5.98 3.21 12.69
C GLU A 77 5.60 1.73 12.51
N TRP A 78 6.56 0.83 12.68
CA TRP A 78 6.29 -0.61 12.77
C TRP A 78 5.80 -0.92 14.18
N LYS A 79 4.95 -1.93 14.34
CA LYS A 79 4.49 -2.34 15.68
C LYS A 79 5.69 -2.65 16.58
N THR A 80 5.61 -2.31 17.86
CA THR A 80 6.68 -2.47 18.86
C THR A 80 7.22 -3.90 18.97
N THR A 81 6.41 -4.90 18.60
CA THR A 81 6.85 -6.31 18.55
C THR A 81 7.81 -6.61 17.39
N GLN A 82 8.06 -5.67 16.48
CA GLN A 82 8.93 -5.81 15.30
C GLN A 82 10.17 -4.92 15.34
N THR A 83 10.23 -3.93 16.25
CA THR A 83 11.43 -3.10 16.43
C THR A 83 12.58 -3.86 17.10
N SER A 84 12.30 -4.94 17.84
CA SER A 84 13.32 -5.82 18.42
C SER A 84 14.12 -6.63 17.38
N LEU A 85 13.66 -6.67 16.12
CA LEU A 85 14.38 -7.35 15.01
C LEU A 85 15.51 -6.50 14.41
N PHE A 86 15.68 -5.25 14.86
CA PHE A 86 16.64 -4.28 14.33
C PHE A 86 17.65 -3.75 15.36
N ASN A 87 17.65 -4.31 16.59
CA ASN A 87 18.64 -4.05 17.63
C ASN A 87 19.68 -5.15 17.71
#